data_AF-A0A957M4S2-F1
#
_entry.id   AF-A0A957M4S2-F1
#
_cell.length_a   1.000
_cell.length_b   1.000
_cell.length_c   1.000
_cell.angle_alpha   90.00
_cell.angle_beta   90.00
_cell.angle_gamma   90.00
#
_symmetry.space_group_name_H-M   'P 1'
#
loop_
_entity.id
_entity.type
_entity.pdbx_description
1 polymer ?
#
loop_
_entity_poly.entity_id
_entity_poly.type
_entity_poly.pdbx_seq_one_letter_code
_entity_poly.pdbx_strand_id
1 'polypeptide(L)' 'LHVETPEGAPVDDAVIAVSGGMPEHNHGMPTEPQVTEALGNGDYRVEGMQFQMGGWWTITFVIDAAGQQDSVTFNLKL' A
#
# COMPACT_ATOMS: atom_id res chain seq x y z
N LEU A 1 -1.56 5.47 4.16
CA LEU A 1 -1.11 4.21 4.78
C LEU A 1 -0.45 4.58 6.08
N HIS A 2 -0.81 3.94 7.18
CA HIS A 2 -0.14 4.12 8.46
C HIS A 2 0.77 2.92 8.73
N VAL A 3 2.00 3.17 9.18
CA VAL A 3 2.98 2.13 9.52
C VAL A 3 3.52 2.39 10.92
N GLU A 4 3.42 1.39 11.79
CA GLU A 4 3.91 1.43 13.16
C GLU A 4 4.54 0.08 13.56
N THR A 5 5.40 0.10 14.57
CA THR A 5 5.94 -1.11 15.18
C THR A 5 4.87 -1.83 16.01
N PRO A 6 5.07 -3.09 16.42
CA PRO A 6 4.13 -3.79 17.31
C PRO A 6 3.85 -3.08 18.64
N GLU A 7 4.78 -2.24 19.10
CA GLU A 7 4.66 -1.40 20.30
C GLU A 7 3.92 -0.08 20.05
N GLY A 8 3.47 0.19 18.81
CA GLY A 8 2.76 1.40 18.42
C GLY A 8 3.65 2.60 18.17
N ALA A 9 4.96 2.40 17.96
CA ALA A 9 5.85 3.48 17.57
C ALA A 9 5.72 3.74 16.05
N PRO A 10 5.52 4.99 15.60
CA PRO A 10 5.42 5.28 14.18
C PRO A 10 6.73 4.94 13.47
N VAL A 11 6.62 4.38 12.26
CA VAL A 11 7.76 4.11 11.39
C VAL A 11 7.82 5.21 10.34
N ASP A 12 8.74 6.15 10.53
CA ASP A 12 9.07 7.17 9.53
C ASP A 12 10.19 6.68 8.58
N ASP A 13 10.37 7.35 7.44
CA ASP A 13 11.41 7.07 6.43
C ASP A 13 11.40 5.66 5.81
N ALA A 14 10.29 4.92 5.92
CA ALA A 14 10.09 3.67 5.18
C ALA A 14 10.04 3.90 3.66
N VAL A 15 10.67 3.00 2.92
CA VAL A 15 10.50 2.86 1.48
C VAL A 15 9.34 1.90 1.24
N ILE A 16 8.29 2.37 0.56
CA ILE A 16 7.05 1.60 0.42
C ILE A 16 6.70 1.46 -1.06
N ALA A 17 6.71 0.22 -1.54
CA ALA A 17 6.16 -0.13 -2.85
C ALA A 17 4.69 -0.54 -2.69
N VAL A 18 3.84 -0.11 -3.61
CA VAL A 18 2.43 -0.47 -3.67
C VAL A 18 2.09 -1.09 -5.02
N SER A 19 1.31 -2.15 -4.99
CA SER A 19 0.78 -2.81 -6.19
C SER A 19 -0.67 -3.22 -5.95
N GLY A 20 -1.40 -3.45 -7.03
CA GLY A 20 -2.77 -3.94 -6.90
C GLY A 20 -3.33 -4.51 -8.18
N GLY A 21 -4.47 -5.17 -8.05
CA GLY A 21 -5.17 -5.78 -9.17
C GLY A 21 -6.51 -6.36 -8.75
N MET A 22 -7.22 -6.91 -9.74
CA MET A 22 -8.52 -7.53 -9.58
C MET A 22 -8.38 -9.04 -9.85
N PRO A 23 -8.25 -9.90 -8.81
CA PRO A 23 -7.97 -11.32 -9.01
C PRO A 23 -9.01 -12.03 -9.90
N GLU A 24 -10.29 -11.69 -9.73
CA GLU A 24 -11.39 -12.30 -10.51
C GLU A 24 -11.25 -12.11 -12.03
N HIS A 25 -10.56 -11.05 -12.45
CA HIS A 25 -10.37 -10.71 -13.87
C HIS A 25 -8.92 -10.80 -14.32
N ASN A 26 -8.01 -11.26 -13.45
CA ASN A 26 -6.58 -11.42 -13.72
C ASN A 26 -5.93 -10.19 -14.40
N HIS A 27 -6.27 -9.00 -13.94
CA HIS A 27 -5.64 -7.75 -14.40
C HIS A 27 -5.10 -6.94 -13.23
N GLY A 28 -4.03 -6.19 -13.49
CA GLY A 28 -3.47 -5.21 -12.55
C GLY A 28 -4.32 -3.93 -12.48
N MET A 29 -3.82 -2.96 -11.74
CA MET A 29 -4.34 -1.59 -11.77
C MET A 29 -4.06 -0.94 -13.14
N PRO A 30 -4.96 -0.09 -13.67
CA PRO A 30 -4.74 0.66 -14.91
C PRO A 30 -3.70 1.78 -14.77
N THR A 31 -3.35 2.12 -13.54
CA THR A 31 -2.34 3.11 -13.13
C THR A 31 -1.27 2.43 -12.30
N GLU A 32 -0.16 3.12 -12.09
CA GLU A 32 0.89 2.72 -11.15
C GLU A 32 0.69 3.53 -9.85
N PRO A 33 0.06 2.94 -8.81
CA PRO A 33 -0.04 3.61 -7.53
C PRO A 33 1.36 3.76 -6.91
N GLN A 34 1.58 4.86 -6.18
CA GLN A 34 2.87 5.16 -5.56
C GLN A 34 2.68 5.88 -4.23
N VAL A 35 3.65 5.73 -3.32
CA VAL A 35 3.79 6.63 -2.17
C VAL A 35 4.48 7.90 -2.64
N THR A 36 3.78 9.04 -2.53
CA THR A 36 4.26 10.32 -3.07
C THR A 36 4.73 11.29 -1.99
N GLU A 37 4.32 11.08 -0.74
CA GLU A 37 4.64 11.97 0.37
C GLU A 37 4.67 11.20 1.69
N ALA A 38 5.70 11.45 2.50
CA ALA A 38 5.71 11.09 3.92
C ALA A 38 5.08 12.24 4.70
N LEU A 39 3.96 11.98 5.37
CA LEU A 39 3.19 12.98 6.12
C LEU A 39 3.68 13.12 7.57
N GLY A 40 4.57 12.22 8.00
CA GLY A 40 5.12 12.13 9.35
C GLY A 40 4.24 11.30 10.29
N ASN A 41 4.77 10.94 11.46
CA ASN A 41 4.10 10.07 12.43
C ASN A 41 3.64 8.73 11.81
N GLY A 42 4.45 8.14 10.93
CA GLY A 42 4.14 6.88 10.27
C GLY A 42 3.05 6.96 9.19
N ASP A 43 2.55 8.16 8.87
CA ASP A 43 1.56 8.34 7.82
C ASP A 43 2.20 8.64 6.46
N TYR A 44 1.73 7.92 5.45
CA TYR A 44 2.17 8.02 4.06
C TYR A 44 0.99 8.28 3.11
N ARG A 45 1.17 9.23 2.21
CA ARG A 45 0.22 9.51 1.13
C ARG A 45 0.44 8.53 -0.02
N VAL A 46 -0.59 7.74 -0.31
CA VAL A 46 -0.60 6.83 -1.46
C VAL A 46 -1.51 7.47 -2.52
N GLU A 47 -0.98 7.67 -3.72
CA GLU A 47 -1.71 8.26 -4.84
C GLU A 47 -1.69 7.34 -6.06
N GLY A 48 -2.50 7.67 -7.07
CA GLY A 48 -2.60 6.87 -8.29
C GLY A 48 -3.43 5.60 -8.15
N MET A 49 -4.20 5.43 -7.07
CA MET A 49 -5.15 4.32 -6.94
C MET A 49 -6.34 4.52 -7.89
N GLN A 50 -6.54 3.62 -8.85
CA GLN A 50 -7.66 3.69 -9.79
C GLN A 50 -8.39 2.36 -9.90
N PHE A 51 -9.66 2.35 -9.48
CA PHE A 51 -10.55 1.20 -9.58
C PHE A 51 -11.54 1.42 -10.73
N GLN A 52 -11.34 0.70 -11.83
CA GLN A 52 -12.13 0.90 -13.05
C GLN A 52 -13.56 0.31 -12.98
N MET A 53 -13.80 -0.59 -12.04
CA MET A 53 -15.07 -1.29 -11.85
C MET A 53 -15.21 -1.78 -10.41
N GLY A 54 -16.45 -1.90 -9.93
CA GLY A 54 -16.75 -2.52 -8.64
C GLY A 54 -16.41 -4.01 -8.62
N GLY A 55 -16.17 -4.55 -7.42
CA GLY A 55 -15.79 -5.95 -7.23
C GLY A 55 -14.65 -6.16 -6.25
N TRP A 56 -14.04 -7.34 -6.29
CA TRP A 56 -12.94 -7.70 -5.38
C TRP A 56 -11.59 -7.26 -5.94
N TRP A 57 -10.91 -6.41 -5.19
CA TRP A 57 -9.57 -5.93 -5.48
C TRP A 57 -8.58 -6.35 -4.37
N THR A 58 -7.32 -6.57 -4.75
CA THR A 58 -6.22 -6.82 -3.82
C THR A 58 -5.20 -5.71 -3.95
N ILE A 59 -4.78 -5.13 -2.83
CA ILE A 59 -3.72 -4.12 -2.75
C ILE A 59 -2.61 -4.63 -1.85
N THR A 60 -1.40 -4.73 -2.37
CA THR A 60 -0.22 -5.21 -1.64
C THR A 60 0.75 -4.07 -1.43
N PHE A 61 1.22 -3.94 -0.19
CA PHE A 61 2.30 -3.05 0.20
C PHE A 61 3.52 -3.89 0.58
N VAL A 62 4.69 -3.47 0.11
CA VAL A 62 6.00 -3.96 0.56
C VAL A 62 6.68 -2.79 1.23
N ILE A 63 7.11 -2.99 2.47
CA ILE A 63 7.59 -1.94 3.37
C ILE A 63 9.01 -2.30 3.77
N ASP A 64 9.97 -1.44 3.41
CA ASP A 64 11.37 -1.56 3.81
C ASP A 64 11.72 -0.42 4.78
N ALA A 65 12.10 -0.76 6.01
CA ALA A 65 12.48 0.20 7.04
C ALA A 65 13.57 -0.37 7.96
N ALA A 66 14.60 0.42 8.25
CA ALA A 66 15.70 0.04 9.15
C ALA A 66 16.35 -1.34 8.83
N GLY A 67 16.42 -1.71 7.55
CA GLY A 67 16.98 -2.99 7.10
C GLY A 67 16.05 -4.20 7.30
N GLN A 68 14.79 -3.99 7.66
CA GLN A 68 13.75 -5.01 7.73
C GLN A 68 12.73 -4.79 6.61
N GLN A 69 12.27 -5.90 6.04
CA GLN A 69 11.21 -5.90 5.03
C GLN A 69 9.97 -6.60 5.59
N ASP A 70 8.81 -5.98 5.39
CA ASP A 70 7.49 -6.56 5.69
C ASP A 70 6.55 -6.41 4.49
N SER A 71 5.49 -7.21 4.45
CA SER A 71 4.46 -7.11 3.42
C SER A 71 3.07 -7.40 3.94
N VAL A 72 2.11 -6.61 3.45
CA VAL A 72 0.70 -6.77 3.77
C VAL A 72 -0.15 -6.67 2.51
N THR A 73 -1.17 -7.53 2.41
CA THR A 73 -2.17 -7.47 1.34
C THR A 73 -3.56 -7.23 1.91
N PHE A 74 -4.21 -6.17 1.43
CA PHE A 74 -5.59 -5.84 1.74
C PHE A 74 -6.52 -6.41 0.66
N ASN A 75 -7.61 -7.02 1.09
CA ASN A 75 -8.72 -7.41 0.23
C ASN A 75 -9.83 -6.36 0.35
N LEU A 76 -10.17 -5.72 -0.76
CA LEU A 76 -11.18 -4.68 -0.83
C LEU A 76 -12.38 -5.19 -1.63
N LYS A 77 -13.59 -4.97 -1.10
CA LYS A 77 -14.83 -5.11 -1.88
C LYS A 77 -15.37 -3.70 -2.10
N LEU A 78 -15.33 -3.24 -3.35
CA LEU A 78 -15.77 -1.91 -3.79
C LEU A 78 -17.05 -1.98 -4.61
#